data_AF-A0A414WNZ8-F1
#
_entry.id   AF-A0A414WNZ8-F1
#
_cell.length_a   1.000
_cell.length_b   1.000
_cell.length_c   1.000
_cell.angle_alpha   90.00
_cell.angle_beta   90.00
_cell.angle_gamma   90.00
#
_symmetry.space_group_name_H-M   'P 1'
#
loop_
_entity.id
_entity.type
_entity.pdbx_description
1 polymer ?
#
loop_
_entity_poly.entity_id
_entity_poly.type
_entity_poly.pdbx_seq_one_letter_code
_entity_poly.pdbx_strand_id
1 'polypeptide(L)'
;MANKEHKNGYWTKERCAIEALKYHRCTDFRKGNQAAYFKVRKSGWWSELCSHFDKKHFWTIDECFDAAKKCNSRKEFRHRYSAAYNILCKNNLANLACSHMHKIGDRLHRAIYAFEFSDNFAYIGLTFNPSKRKWQHITGQGNTAVYQHLQMTESSYTFKVLTDFLEVEEAQKKESEFIEKYRSQGWIILNTKNAGDLGGHESNWNYETLKQEALKYQTKTDFKKSNSVAYDNARKQGIIDEICAHMKIKRRRWTDETAILEAKKYKNRNEMQEHNYPAFVYIYRHNLVDIAFAHMETTQKWTIDDAKEEALRFDTRSLFHKQSPYAYHLLWNNGLLDSACSHMKICREDWTIDKIREIALKYNNIKDFKKYDMKAYMASFKYKCLKDVTSHMKRLVQPKGFYTLEKCKEEALKYQTKKDFMLGSPRFYDAAHRFKWIDLCCEHMKKSNGNNFSKKEKWNHNNIIEAALKYDSKDEFRKYNYAAYIAANKHKMIKELEQLWKSH
;
A
#
# COMPACT_ATOMS: atom_id res chain seq x y z
N MET A 1 21.59 -18.79 -19.07
CA MET A 1 22.12 -20.03 -18.46
C MET A 1 22.58 -20.92 -19.59
N ALA A 2 23.83 -21.39 -19.51
CA ALA A 2 24.54 -22.04 -20.59
C ALA A 2 23.86 -23.33 -21.07
N ASN A 3 23.57 -23.42 -22.37
CA ASN A 3 23.32 -24.69 -23.04
C ASN A 3 24.64 -25.47 -23.04
N LYS A 4 24.82 -26.39 -22.10
CA LYS A 4 25.89 -27.38 -22.20
C LYS A 4 25.45 -28.41 -23.23
N GLU A 5 26.00 -28.33 -24.44
CA GLU A 5 25.88 -29.41 -25.41
C GLU A 5 26.55 -30.65 -24.82
N HIS A 6 25.72 -31.62 -24.45
CA HIS A 6 26.20 -32.91 -24.01
C HIS A 6 26.65 -33.72 -25.24
N LYS A 7 27.83 -34.35 -25.15
CA LYS A 7 28.39 -35.24 -26.18
C LYS A 7 27.35 -36.24 -26.70
N ASN A 8 27.41 -36.57 -27.99
CA ASN A 8 26.53 -37.54 -28.66
C ASN A 8 26.43 -38.82 -27.81
N GLY A 9 25.20 -39.21 -27.45
CA GLY A 9 24.91 -40.39 -26.63
C GLY A 9 24.68 -40.13 -25.13
N TYR A 10 24.82 -38.89 -24.63
CA TYR A 10 24.59 -38.60 -23.21
C TYR A 10 23.16 -38.88 -22.71
N TRP A 11 22.15 -38.64 -23.56
CA TRP A 11 20.74 -38.87 -23.26
C TRP A 11 20.34 -40.30 -23.65
N THR A 12 20.49 -41.22 -22.69
CA THR A 12 19.98 -42.61 -22.76
C THR A 12 18.51 -42.67 -22.32
N LYS A 13 17.83 -43.79 -22.59
CA LYS A 13 16.42 -43.99 -22.24
C LYS A 13 16.17 -43.83 -20.73
N GLU A 14 17.06 -44.36 -19.91
CA GLU A 14 17.01 -44.33 -18.44
C GLU A 14 17.21 -42.89 -17.92
N ARG A 15 18.16 -42.16 -18.49
CA ARG A 15 18.40 -40.75 -18.12
C ARG A 15 17.24 -39.85 -18.52
N CYS A 16 16.66 -40.10 -19.69
CA CYS A 16 15.45 -39.42 -20.12
C CYS A 16 14.25 -39.75 -19.23
N ALA A 17 14.12 -40.99 -18.73
CA ALA A 17 13.06 -41.39 -17.80
C ALA A 17 13.18 -40.65 -16.46
N ILE A 18 14.38 -40.67 -15.85
CA ILE A 18 14.67 -39.96 -14.60
C ILE A 18 14.41 -38.46 -14.76
N GLU A 19 14.80 -37.88 -15.89
CA GLU A 19 14.58 -36.46 -16.16
C GLU A 19 13.09 -36.14 -16.36
N ALA A 20 12.35 -36.97 -17.11
CA ALA A 20 10.91 -36.77 -17.33
C ALA A 20 10.08 -36.89 -16.05
N LEU A 21 10.47 -37.76 -15.10
CA LEU A 21 9.82 -37.93 -13.80
C LEU A 21 9.90 -36.69 -12.91
N LYS A 22 10.84 -35.76 -13.16
CA LYS A 22 10.95 -34.50 -12.42
C LYS A 22 9.80 -33.53 -12.73
N TYR A 23 9.03 -33.79 -13.79
CA TYR A 23 7.99 -32.89 -14.27
C TYR A 23 6.62 -33.57 -14.22
N HIS A 24 5.59 -32.80 -13.85
CA HIS A 24 4.20 -33.27 -13.86
C HIS A 24 3.47 -32.94 -15.17
N ARG A 25 3.96 -31.96 -15.94
CA ARG A 25 3.35 -31.51 -17.19
C ARG A 25 4.35 -31.55 -18.35
N CYS A 26 3.86 -31.99 -19.51
CA CYS A 26 4.61 -32.02 -20.76
C CYS A 26 5.26 -30.67 -21.13
N THR A 27 4.55 -29.55 -20.88
CA THR A 27 5.08 -28.21 -21.16
C THR A 27 6.27 -27.83 -20.27
N ASP A 28 6.30 -28.35 -19.05
CA ASP A 28 7.32 -28.05 -18.06
C ASP A 28 8.56 -28.91 -18.32
N PHE A 29 8.37 -30.18 -18.72
CA PHE A 29 9.46 -31.02 -19.21
C PHE A 29 10.15 -30.39 -20.43
N ARG A 30 9.37 -29.91 -21.42
CA ARG A 30 9.93 -29.24 -22.60
C ARG A 30 10.74 -27.99 -22.24
N LYS A 31 10.27 -27.18 -21.28
CA LYS A 31 10.97 -25.95 -20.89
C LYS A 31 12.18 -26.22 -20.01
N GLY A 32 12.06 -27.18 -19.09
CA GLY A 32 13.08 -27.51 -18.11
C GLY A 32 14.27 -28.23 -18.73
N ASN A 33 14.02 -29.13 -19.69
CA ASN A 33 15.09 -29.84 -20.40
C ASN A 33 14.71 -30.15 -21.85
N GLN A 34 14.97 -29.18 -22.74
CA GLN A 34 14.65 -29.29 -24.16
C GLN A 34 15.36 -30.48 -24.83
N ALA A 35 16.63 -30.70 -24.49
CA ALA A 35 17.43 -31.77 -25.09
C ALA A 35 16.87 -33.17 -24.76
N ALA A 36 16.54 -33.41 -23.49
CA ALA A 36 15.90 -34.66 -23.07
C ALA A 36 14.50 -34.82 -23.69
N TYR A 37 13.69 -33.75 -23.70
CA TYR A 37 12.36 -33.75 -24.31
C TYR A 37 12.40 -34.14 -25.80
N PHE A 38 13.26 -33.51 -26.58
CA PHE A 38 13.39 -33.80 -28.02
C PHE A 38 14.01 -35.17 -28.27
N LYS A 39 14.93 -35.65 -27.41
CA LYS A 39 15.46 -37.01 -27.52
C LYS A 39 14.37 -38.07 -27.31
N VAL A 40 13.52 -37.91 -26.29
CA VAL A 40 12.35 -38.78 -26.04
C VAL A 40 11.41 -38.79 -27.25
N ARG A 41 11.13 -37.61 -27.83
CA ARG A 41 10.27 -37.49 -29.02
C ARG A 41 10.87 -38.13 -30.26
N LYS A 42 12.14 -37.87 -30.55
CA LYS A 42 12.85 -38.37 -31.75
C LYS A 42 13.09 -39.88 -31.69
N SER A 43 13.23 -40.44 -30.48
CA SER A 43 13.50 -41.87 -30.28
C SER A 43 12.23 -42.71 -30.03
N GLY A 44 11.05 -42.09 -30.06
CA GLY A 44 9.77 -42.80 -29.90
C GLY A 44 9.39 -43.20 -28.47
N TRP A 45 10.14 -42.80 -27.45
CA TRP A 45 9.94 -43.24 -26.05
C TRP A 45 8.79 -42.52 -25.31
N TRP A 46 7.99 -41.72 -26.02
CA TRP A 46 7.03 -40.80 -25.40
C TRP A 46 5.90 -41.51 -24.66
N SER A 47 5.32 -42.56 -25.24
CA SER A 47 4.21 -43.31 -24.64
C SER A 47 4.62 -43.98 -23.33
N GLU A 48 5.85 -44.47 -23.25
CA GLU A 48 6.39 -45.20 -22.10
C GLU A 48 6.86 -44.26 -20.98
N LEU A 49 7.65 -43.23 -21.33
CA LEU A 49 8.34 -42.39 -20.33
C LEU A 49 7.54 -41.16 -19.87
N CYS A 50 6.45 -40.82 -20.55
CA CYS A 50 5.70 -39.58 -20.32
C CYS A 50 4.18 -39.82 -20.15
N SER A 51 3.79 -41.06 -19.82
CA SER A 51 2.39 -41.44 -19.58
C SER A 51 1.79 -40.79 -18.33
N HIS A 52 2.63 -40.39 -17.36
CA HIS A 52 2.25 -39.75 -16.10
C HIS A 52 1.93 -38.26 -16.23
N PHE A 53 2.14 -37.64 -17.40
CA PHE A 53 1.84 -36.22 -17.58
C PHE A 53 0.33 -35.97 -17.62
N ASP A 54 -0.10 -34.94 -16.89
CA ASP A 54 -1.51 -34.49 -16.89
C ASP A 54 -2.00 -34.29 -18.34
N LYS A 55 -3.08 -34.99 -18.70
CA LYS A 55 -3.77 -34.75 -19.98
C LYS A 55 -4.32 -33.33 -19.97
N LYS A 56 -4.17 -32.63 -21.09
CA LYS A 56 -4.73 -31.28 -21.26
C LYS A 56 -6.26 -31.38 -21.14
N HIS A 57 -6.86 -30.72 -20.15
CA HIS A 57 -8.30 -30.60 -20.05
C HIS A 57 -8.82 -29.68 -21.17
N PHE A 58 -9.80 -30.17 -21.92
CA PHE A 58 -10.47 -29.44 -22.99
C PHE A 58 -11.86 -29.07 -22.50
N TRP A 59 -12.15 -27.77 -22.49
CA TRP A 59 -13.44 -27.23 -22.11
C TRP A 59 -14.49 -27.58 -23.17
N THR A 60 -15.56 -28.24 -22.74
CA THR A 60 -16.79 -28.41 -23.53
C THR A 60 -17.67 -27.15 -23.41
N ILE A 61 -18.63 -26.97 -24.34
CA ILE A 61 -19.56 -25.83 -24.30
C ILE A 61 -20.35 -25.84 -22.99
N ASP A 62 -20.83 -27.00 -22.55
CA ASP A 62 -21.61 -27.15 -21.32
C ASP A 62 -20.81 -26.77 -20.07
N GLU A 63 -19.56 -27.23 -19.97
CA GLU A 63 -18.65 -26.82 -18.89
C GLU A 63 -18.38 -25.31 -18.91
N CYS A 64 -18.38 -24.68 -20.08
CA CYS A 64 -18.26 -23.23 -20.19
C CYS A 64 -19.49 -22.51 -19.64
N PHE A 65 -20.70 -23.02 -19.90
CA PHE A 65 -21.94 -22.49 -19.32
C PHE A 65 -21.97 -22.68 -17.81
N ASP A 66 -21.55 -23.83 -17.30
CA ASP A 66 -21.48 -24.07 -15.86
C ASP A 66 -20.42 -23.21 -15.16
N ALA A 67 -19.31 -22.90 -15.85
CA ALA A 67 -18.35 -21.90 -15.37
C ALA A 67 -18.94 -20.49 -15.36
N ALA A 68 -19.76 -20.13 -16.37
CA ALA A 68 -20.44 -18.84 -16.43
C ALA A 68 -21.45 -18.67 -15.28
N LYS A 69 -22.24 -19.70 -14.94
CA LYS A 69 -23.18 -19.68 -13.80
C LYS A 69 -22.52 -19.37 -12.45
N LYS A 70 -21.22 -19.68 -12.30
CA LYS A 70 -20.43 -19.42 -11.07
C LYS A 70 -19.93 -17.98 -10.94
N CYS A 71 -20.12 -17.14 -11.96
CA CYS A 71 -19.66 -15.76 -11.99
C CYS A 71 -20.84 -14.80 -11.94
N ASN A 72 -20.66 -13.69 -11.22
CA ASN A 72 -21.72 -12.68 -11.10
C ASN A 72 -21.56 -11.54 -12.12
N SER A 73 -20.37 -11.36 -12.70
CA SER A 73 -20.11 -10.34 -13.74
C SER A 73 -19.35 -10.90 -14.94
N ARG A 74 -19.57 -10.32 -16.12
CA ARG A 74 -18.82 -10.67 -17.36
C ARG A 74 -17.31 -10.50 -17.21
N LYS A 75 -16.89 -9.46 -16.49
CA LYS A 75 -15.46 -9.19 -16.22
C LYS A 75 -14.82 -10.28 -15.38
N GLU A 76 -15.53 -10.74 -14.35
CA GLU A 76 -15.11 -11.87 -13.51
C GLU A 76 -15.01 -13.15 -14.34
N PHE A 77 -16.03 -13.47 -15.15
CA PHE A 77 -16.04 -14.66 -15.99
C PHE A 77 -14.86 -14.67 -16.98
N ARG A 78 -14.62 -13.54 -17.65
CA ARG A 78 -13.49 -13.36 -18.56
C ARG A 78 -12.13 -13.55 -17.87
N HIS A 79 -11.97 -13.08 -16.63
CA HIS A 79 -10.71 -13.21 -15.90
C HIS A 79 -10.49 -14.62 -15.34
N ARG A 80 -11.51 -15.16 -14.66
CA ARG A 80 -11.42 -16.41 -13.90
C ARG A 80 -11.47 -17.64 -14.80
N TYR A 81 -12.27 -17.58 -15.86
CA TYR A 81 -12.49 -18.68 -16.79
C TYR A 81 -12.25 -18.21 -18.24
N SER A 82 -11.10 -17.57 -18.48
CA SER A 82 -10.75 -16.98 -19.79
C SER A 82 -10.82 -17.97 -20.96
N ALA A 83 -10.40 -19.22 -20.74
CA ALA A 83 -10.51 -20.28 -21.74
C ALA A 83 -11.96 -20.60 -22.11
N ALA A 84 -12.84 -20.74 -21.10
CA ALA A 84 -14.26 -21.00 -21.30
C ALA A 84 -14.97 -19.81 -21.97
N TYR A 85 -14.68 -18.58 -21.52
CA TYR A 85 -15.21 -17.36 -22.11
C TYR A 85 -14.84 -17.24 -23.60
N ASN A 86 -13.57 -17.52 -23.95
CA ASN A 86 -13.10 -17.46 -25.33
C ASN A 86 -13.77 -18.51 -26.22
N ILE A 87 -14.05 -19.71 -25.70
CA ILE A 87 -14.78 -20.74 -26.44
C ILE A 87 -16.20 -20.28 -26.72
N LEU A 88 -16.90 -19.74 -25.71
CA LEU A 88 -18.26 -19.21 -25.91
C LEU A 88 -18.27 -18.00 -26.86
N CYS A 89 -17.26 -17.13 -26.82
CA CYS A 89 -17.13 -16.03 -27.79
C CYS A 89 -16.94 -16.55 -29.21
N LYS A 90 -16.07 -17.54 -29.42
CA LYS A 90 -15.86 -18.16 -30.75
C LYS A 90 -17.12 -18.82 -31.30
N ASN A 91 -18.01 -19.28 -30.42
CA ASN A 91 -19.29 -19.89 -30.79
C ASN A 91 -20.47 -18.91 -30.74
N ASN A 92 -20.24 -17.60 -30.54
CA ASN A 92 -21.29 -16.57 -30.38
C ASN A 92 -22.29 -16.82 -29.23
N LEU A 93 -21.94 -17.66 -28.24
CA LEU A 93 -22.77 -18.02 -27.09
C LEU A 93 -22.49 -17.18 -25.83
N ALA A 94 -21.52 -16.27 -25.89
CA ALA A 94 -21.09 -15.48 -24.73
C ALA A 94 -22.20 -14.57 -24.15
N ASN A 95 -23.06 -14.01 -25.01
CA ASN A 95 -24.17 -13.16 -24.54
C ASN A 95 -25.21 -13.98 -23.78
N LEU A 96 -25.57 -15.16 -24.29
CA LEU A 96 -26.52 -16.09 -23.67
C LEU A 96 -25.98 -16.59 -22.32
N ALA A 97 -24.72 -17.01 -22.28
CA ALA A 97 -24.08 -17.49 -21.05
C ALA A 97 -23.88 -16.40 -19.99
N CYS A 98 -23.92 -15.12 -20.36
CA CYS A 98 -23.72 -13.99 -19.46
C CYS A 98 -24.97 -13.13 -19.28
N SER A 99 -26.16 -13.68 -19.53
CA SER A 99 -27.44 -12.96 -19.42
C SER A 99 -27.85 -12.70 -17.96
N HIS A 100 -27.53 -13.62 -17.05
CA HIS A 100 -27.81 -13.52 -15.60
C HIS A 100 -26.82 -12.63 -14.83
N MET A 101 -25.74 -12.19 -15.48
CA MET A 101 -24.66 -11.44 -14.84
C MET A 101 -25.01 -9.95 -14.76
N HIS A 102 -24.70 -9.30 -13.63
CA HIS A 102 -24.91 -7.87 -13.50
C HIS A 102 -24.02 -7.10 -14.49
N LYS A 103 -24.67 -6.26 -15.30
CA LYS A 103 -23.99 -5.30 -16.18
C LYS A 103 -23.26 -4.29 -15.29
N ILE A 104 -21.98 -4.04 -15.56
CA ILE A 104 -21.18 -2.99 -14.90
C ILE A 104 -20.89 -1.98 -15.99
N GLY A 105 -21.28 -0.72 -15.78
CA GLY A 105 -20.95 0.39 -16.67
C GLY A 105 -19.49 0.80 -16.53
N ASP A 106 -19.15 1.94 -17.12
CA ASP A 106 -17.84 2.56 -17.00
C ASP A 106 -17.97 4.03 -16.60
N ARG A 107 -16.89 4.82 -16.71
CA ARG A 107 -16.97 6.22 -16.30
C ARG A 107 -17.91 7.05 -17.20
N LEU A 108 -18.07 6.65 -18.46
CA LEU A 108 -18.92 7.27 -19.50
C LEU A 108 -20.36 6.74 -19.45
N HIS A 109 -20.56 5.52 -18.96
CA HIS A 109 -21.87 4.87 -18.92
C HIS A 109 -22.40 4.68 -17.49
N ARG A 110 -23.49 5.37 -17.13
CA ARG A 110 -24.08 5.43 -15.79
C ARG A 110 -25.55 5.01 -15.80
N ALA A 111 -25.95 4.24 -14.80
CA ALA A 111 -27.35 3.89 -14.56
C ALA A 111 -27.91 4.71 -13.40
N ILE A 112 -29.21 5.06 -13.47
CA ILE A 112 -29.94 5.71 -12.39
C ILE A 112 -30.49 4.64 -11.46
N TYR A 113 -30.40 4.86 -10.15
CA TYR A 113 -30.98 4.00 -9.12
C TYR A 113 -31.74 4.83 -8.09
N ALA A 114 -32.65 4.16 -7.39
CA ALA A 114 -33.38 4.73 -6.26
C ALA A 114 -33.32 3.81 -5.03
N PHE A 115 -33.18 4.43 -3.87
CA PHE A 115 -33.60 3.88 -2.59
C PHE A 115 -34.97 4.45 -2.26
N GLU A 116 -35.95 3.59 -2.07
CA GLU A 116 -37.30 3.93 -1.61
C GLU A 116 -37.46 3.42 -0.18
N PHE A 117 -37.83 4.27 0.77
CA PHE A 117 -38.00 3.92 2.16
C PHE A 117 -39.48 3.81 2.55
N SER A 118 -39.79 2.95 3.51
CA SER A 118 -41.18 2.75 3.96
C SER A 118 -41.80 3.96 4.67
N ASP A 119 -40.99 4.93 5.09
CA ASP A 119 -41.41 6.20 5.70
C ASP A 119 -41.57 7.34 4.66
N ASN A 120 -41.73 6.99 3.39
CA ASN A 120 -41.97 7.91 2.27
C ASN A 120 -40.77 8.81 1.91
N PHE A 121 -39.56 8.45 2.33
CA PHE A 121 -38.33 9.07 1.84
C PHE A 121 -37.77 8.32 0.62
N ALA A 122 -37.10 9.06 -0.27
CA ALA A 122 -36.39 8.46 -1.40
C ALA A 122 -35.04 9.13 -1.65
N TYR A 123 -34.08 8.35 -2.14
CA TYR A 123 -32.79 8.85 -2.63
C TYR A 123 -32.55 8.36 -4.05
N ILE A 124 -32.29 9.28 -4.97
CA ILE A 124 -32.02 8.97 -6.37
C ILE A 124 -30.55 9.24 -6.63
N GLY A 125 -29.85 8.37 -7.34
CA GLY A 125 -28.46 8.61 -7.70
C GLY A 125 -28.07 7.98 -9.03
N LEU A 126 -26.99 8.48 -9.63
CA LEU A 126 -26.33 7.85 -10.78
C LEU A 126 -25.08 7.07 -10.37
N THR A 127 -24.81 5.94 -11.03
CA THR A 127 -23.60 5.12 -10.79
C THR A 127 -23.27 4.20 -11.95
N PHE A 128 -21.99 3.90 -12.16
CA PHE A 128 -21.57 2.84 -13.09
C PHE A 128 -21.56 1.45 -12.44
N ASN A 129 -21.70 1.38 -11.11
CA ASN A 129 -21.71 0.12 -10.37
C ASN A 129 -22.78 0.17 -9.25
N PRO A 130 -24.04 -0.21 -9.57
CA PRO A 130 -25.15 -0.18 -8.62
C PRO A 130 -24.91 -1.02 -7.37
N SER A 131 -24.35 -2.23 -7.52
CA SER A 131 -24.10 -3.13 -6.39
C SER A 131 -23.08 -2.58 -5.40
N LYS A 132 -21.96 -2.02 -5.91
CA LYS A 132 -20.98 -1.35 -5.06
C LYS A 132 -21.58 -0.12 -4.38
N ARG A 133 -22.35 0.67 -5.12
CA ARG A 133 -22.96 1.90 -4.58
C ARG A 133 -23.98 1.59 -3.48
N LYS A 134 -24.80 0.56 -3.66
CA LYS A 134 -25.70 0.02 -2.63
C LYS A 134 -24.92 -0.36 -1.37
N TRP A 135 -23.83 -1.12 -1.50
CA TRP A 135 -22.98 -1.51 -0.37
C TRP A 135 -22.40 -0.30 0.37
N GLN A 136 -21.95 0.74 -0.35
CA GLN A 136 -21.43 1.96 0.26
C GLN A 136 -22.47 2.69 1.11
N HIS A 137 -23.70 2.80 0.59
CA HIS A 137 -24.80 3.41 1.32
C HIS A 137 -25.20 2.62 2.58
N ILE A 138 -25.19 1.28 2.52
CA ILE A 138 -25.55 0.45 3.68
C ILE A 138 -24.44 0.42 4.74
N THR A 139 -23.17 0.38 4.33
CA THR A 139 -22.03 0.26 5.25
C THR A 139 -21.51 1.60 5.78
N GLY A 140 -22.04 2.72 5.29
CA GLY A 140 -21.64 4.06 5.72
C GLY A 140 -20.33 4.56 5.14
N GLN A 141 -19.80 3.91 4.11
CA GLN A 141 -18.59 4.40 3.45
C GLN A 141 -18.85 5.77 2.81
N GLY A 142 -18.25 6.82 3.39
CA GLY A 142 -18.40 8.20 2.93
C GLY A 142 -19.59 8.96 3.53
N ASN A 143 -20.20 8.44 4.62
CA ASN A 143 -21.24 9.12 5.41
C ASN A 143 -22.38 9.71 4.55
N THR A 144 -23.01 8.85 3.73
CA THR A 144 -24.02 9.26 2.74
C THR A 144 -25.39 9.54 3.37
N ALA A 145 -26.25 10.32 2.69
CA ALA A 145 -27.62 10.61 3.14
C ALA A 145 -28.47 9.34 3.40
N VAL A 146 -28.39 8.34 2.52
CA VAL A 146 -29.07 7.03 2.70
C VAL A 146 -28.58 6.34 3.99
N TYR A 147 -27.28 6.36 4.26
CA TYR A 147 -26.71 5.77 5.47
C TYR A 147 -27.22 6.48 6.72
N GLN A 148 -27.19 7.81 6.72
CA GLN A 148 -27.67 8.62 7.84
C GLN A 148 -29.15 8.34 8.12
N HIS A 149 -29.98 8.27 7.07
CA HIS A 149 -31.39 7.93 7.20
C HIS A 149 -31.60 6.54 7.80
N LEU A 150 -30.84 5.54 7.36
CA LEU A 150 -30.86 4.18 7.94
C LEU A 150 -30.39 4.10 9.40
N GLN A 151 -29.59 5.06 9.87
CA GLN A 151 -29.17 5.12 11.28
C GLN A 151 -30.18 5.87 12.15
N MET A 152 -30.87 6.86 11.57
CA MET A 152 -31.84 7.70 12.29
C MET A 152 -33.24 7.11 12.32
N THR A 153 -33.54 6.15 11.44
CA THR A 153 -34.86 5.54 11.28
C THR A 153 -34.76 4.01 11.30
N GLU A 154 -35.83 3.34 11.72
CA GLU A 154 -35.97 1.88 11.58
C GLU A 154 -36.63 1.49 10.25
N SER A 155 -36.66 2.42 9.30
CA SER A 155 -37.37 2.27 8.03
C SER A 155 -36.74 1.21 7.14
N SER A 156 -37.57 0.29 6.64
CA SER A 156 -37.16 -0.65 5.60
C SER A 156 -36.97 0.07 4.27
N TYR A 157 -36.14 -0.48 3.38
CA TYR A 157 -35.85 0.12 2.08
C TYR A 157 -35.93 -0.88 0.92
N THR A 158 -36.30 -0.38 -0.26
CA THR A 158 -36.22 -1.07 -1.54
C THR A 158 -35.19 -0.39 -2.44
N PHE A 159 -34.25 -1.17 -2.99
CA PHE A 159 -33.24 -0.66 -3.93
C PHE A 159 -33.61 -1.04 -5.36
N LYS A 160 -33.83 -0.05 -6.23
CA LYS A 160 -34.20 -0.23 -7.64
C LYS A 160 -33.17 0.39 -8.56
N VAL A 161 -32.83 -0.30 -9.65
CA VAL A 161 -32.11 0.31 -10.78
C VAL A 161 -33.17 0.74 -11.79
N LEU A 162 -33.27 2.04 -12.06
CA LEU A 162 -34.36 2.66 -12.82
C LEU A 162 -34.10 2.69 -14.33
N THR A 163 -32.84 2.69 -14.75
CA THR A 163 -32.44 2.73 -16.16
C THR A 163 -31.36 1.69 -16.47
N ASP A 164 -31.23 1.33 -17.75
CA ASP A 164 -29.97 0.78 -18.26
C ASP A 164 -28.84 1.83 -18.16
N PHE A 165 -27.61 1.45 -18.51
CA PHE A 165 -26.49 2.38 -18.53
C PHE A 165 -26.60 3.36 -19.70
N LEU A 166 -26.66 4.65 -19.37
CA LEU A 166 -26.76 5.79 -20.29
C LEU A 166 -25.43 6.54 -20.34
N GLU A 167 -25.17 7.27 -21.42
CA GLU A 167 -24.03 8.19 -21.50
C GLU A 167 -24.11 9.26 -20.39
N VAL A 168 -22.96 9.74 -19.91
CA VAL A 168 -22.86 10.59 -18.70
C VAL A 168 -23.80 11.80 -18.76
N GLU A 169 -23.83 12.53 -19.87
CA GLU A 169 -24.66 13.72 -20.03
C GLU A 169 -26.16 13.39 -19.99
N GLU A 170 -26.55 12.28 -20.60
CA GLU A 170 -27.94 11.80 -20.58
C GLU A 170 -28.32 11.31 -19.18
N ALA A 171 -27.42 10.59 -18.50
CA ALA A 171 -27.63 10.14 -17.13
C ALA A 171 -27.81 11.31 -16.16
N GLN A 172 -27.08 12.42 -16.31
CA GLN A 172 -27.26 13.60 -15.47
C GLN A 172 -28.65 14.24 -15.67
N LYS A 173 -29.10 14.36 -16.93
CA LYS A 173 -30.45 14.85 -17.25
C LYS A 173 -31.52 13.92 -16.67
N LYS A 174 -31.35 12.61 -16.87
CA LYS A 174 -32.25 11.58 -16.34
C LYS A 174 -32.30 11.55 -14.81
N GLU A 175 -31.18 11.72 -14.11
CA GLU A 175 -31.17 11.81 -12.64
C GLU A 175 -32.07 12.96 -12.16
N SER A 176 -31.97 14.12 -12.82
CA SER A 176 -32.80 15.29 -12.52
C SER A 176 -34.28 15.03 -12.80
N GLU A 177 -34.60 14.43 -13.95
CA GLU A 177 -35.97 14.03 -14.32
C GLU A 177 -36.56 13.05 -13.29
N PHE A 178 -35.78 12.06 -12.83
CA PHE A 178 -36.24 11.09 -11.83
C PHE A 178 -36.43 11.71 -10.46
N ILE A 179 -35.58 12.65 -10.04
CA ILE A 179 -35.78 13.39 -8.78
C ILE A 179 -37.11 14.15 -8.81
N GLU A 180 -37.41 14.85 -9.90
CA GLU A 180 -38.66 15.60 -10.03
C GLU A 180 -39.88 14.68 -10.17
N LYS A 181 -39.72 13.55 -10.87
CA LYS A 181 -40.76 12.51 -10.93
C LYS A 181 -41.11 11.96 -9.56
N TYR A 182 -40.12 11.61 -8.74
CA TYR A 182 -40.37 11.09 -7.39
C TYR A 182 -40.98 12.18 -6.49
N ARG A 183 -40.53 13.43 -6.63
CA ARG A 183 -41.12 14.57 -5.90
C ARG A 183 -42.60 14.79 -6.25
N SER A 184 -42.96 14.76 -7.55
CA SER A 184 -44.35 14.90 -7.99
C SER A 184 -45.24 13.70 -7.60
N GLN A 185 -44.64 12.53 -7.36
CA GLN A 185 -45.31 11.36 -6.79
C GLN A 185 -45.47 11.42 -5.26
N GLY A 186 -45.00 12.50 -4.60
CA GLY A 186 -45.17 12.72 -3.16
C GLY A 186 -44.03 12.19 -2.27
N TRP A 187 -42.90 11.77 -2.83
CA TRP A 187 -41.74 11.32 -2.06
C TRP A 187 -40.94 12.48 -1.47
N ILE A 188 -40.42 12.30 -0.26
CA ILE A 188 -39.47 13.23 0.37
C ILE A 188 -38.04 12.88 -0.05
N ILE A 189 -37.40 13.74 -0.84
CA ILE A 189 -36.11 13.43 -1.46
C ILE A 189 -34.93 13.74 -0.52
N LEU A 190 -34.08 12.75 -0.27
CA LEU A 190 -32.89 12.83 0.61
C LEU A 190 -31.65 13.46 -0.05
N ASN A 191 -31.68 13.71 -1.36
CA ASN A 191 -30.56 14.32 -2.08
C ASN A 191 -30.27 15.74 -1.56
N THR A 192 -29.14 15.93 -0.88
CA THR A 192 -28.75 17.23 -0.30
C THR A 192 -28.05 18.16 -1.29
N LYS A 193 -27.53 17.63 -2.39
CA LYS A 193 -26.88 18.38 -3.45
C LYS A 193 -27.76 18.42 -4.70
N ASN A 194 -27.61 19.48 -5.50
CA ASN A 194 -28.22 19.57 -6.82
C ASN A 194 -27.86 18.32 -7.66
N ALA A 195 -28.81 17.85 -8.47
CA ALA A 195 -28.62 16.70 -9.36
C ALA A 195 -27.38 16.90 -10.26
N GLY A 196 -26.63 15.82 -10.52
CA GLY A 196 -25.51 15.81 -11.45
C GLY A 196 -24.11 16.09 -10.90
N ASP A 197 -23.90 16.23 -9.58
CA ASP A 197 -22.57 16.45 -8.99
C ASP A 197 -21.69 15.18 -9.10
N LEU A 198 -20.97 15.08 -10.22
CA LEU A 198 -19.96 14.06 -10.45
C LEU A 198 -18.75 14.40 -9.59
N GLY A 199 -18.72 13.88 -8.36
CA GLY A 199 -17.55 13.96 -7.48
C GLY A 199 -16.28 13.50 -8.19
N GLY A 200 -15.55 14.46 -8.75
CA GLY A 200 -14.43 14.27 -9.67
C GLY A 200 -14.73 14.74 -11.10
N HIS A 201 -14.83 16.05 -11.32
CA HIS A 201 -14.75 16.62 -12.67
C HIS A 201 -13.34 16.37 -13.25
N GLU A 202 -13.27 15.95 -14.52
CA GLU A 202 -12.07 16.17 -15.32
C GLU A 202 -11.83 17.68 -15.43
N SER A 203 -10.60 18.13 -15.15
CA SER A 203 -10.28 19.56 -15.21
C SER A 203 -10.35 20.03 -16.65
N ASN A 204 -11.28 20.94 -16.96
CA ASN A 204 -11.39 21.64 -18.26
C ASN A 204 -10.20 22.58 -18.55
N TRP A 205 -9.10 22.48 -17.79
CA TRP A 205 -7.91 23.31 -17.91
C TRP A 205 -6.96 22.75 -18.96
N ASN A 206 -7.00 23.33 -20.15
CA ASN A 206 -6.02 23.12 -21.21
C ASN A 206 -4.94 24.22 -21.18
N TYR A 207 -3.86 24.05 -21.96
CA TYR A 207 -2.74 25.01 -22.00
C TYR A 207 -3.18 26.45 -22.24
N GLU A 208 -4.06 26.69 -23.21
CA GLU A 208 -4.48 28.04 -23.59
C GLU A 208 -5.30 28.72 -22.48
N THR A 209 -6.26 28.00 -21.90
CA THR A 209 -7.06 28.50 -20.77
C THR A 209 -6.19 28.81 -19.54
N LEU A 210 -5.18 27.99 -19.26
CA LEU A 210 -4.24 28.22 -18.17
C LEU A 210 -3.33 29.42 -18.43
N LYS A 211 -2.89 29.61 -19.68
CA LYS A 211 -2.08 30.76 -20.09
C LYS A 211 -2.86 32.07 -19.97
N GLN A 212 -4.09 32.12 -20.49
CA GLN A 212 -4.96 33.29 -20.38
C GLN A 212 -5.29 33.63 -18.92
N GLU A 213 -5.50 32.61 -18.09
CA GLU A 213 -5.73 32.82 -16.66
C GLU A 213 -4.48 33.35 -15.95
N ALA A 214 -3.30 32.80 -16.24
CA ALA A 214 -2.03 33.25 -15.65
C ALA A 214 -1.68 34.70 -16.04
N LEU A 215 -2.07 35.16 -17.24
CA LEU A 215 -1.84 36.54 -17.70
C LEU A 215 -2.55 37.60 -16.84
N LYS A 216 -3.59 37.23 -16.08
CA LYS A 216 -4.31 38.13 -15.17
C LYS A 216 -3.49 38.54 -13.94
N TYR A 217 -2.38 37.86 -13.67
CA TYR A 217 -1.61 38.02 -12.43
C TYR A 217 -0.17 38.46 -12.71
N GLN A 218 0.36 39.33 -11.84
CA GLN A 218 1.71 39.85 -11.97
C GLN A 218 2.77 39.00 -11.25
N THR A 219 2.38 38.18 -10.27
CA THR A 219 3.27 37.30 -9.50
C THR A 219 2.68 35.89 -9.36
N LYS A 220 3.57 34.88 -9.28
CA LYS A 220 3.17 33.47 -9.05
C LYS A 220 2.40 33.29 -7.74
N THR A 221 2.71 34.10 -6.72
CA THR A 221 2.04 34.07 -5.42
C THR A 221 0.60 34.54 -5.53
N ASP A 222 0.35 35.62 -6.28
CA ASP A 222 -1.00 36.15 -6.49
C ASP A 222 -1.83 35.18 -7.31
N PHE A 223 -1.25 34.62 -8.38
CA PHE A 223 -1.90 33.58 -9.18
C PHE A 223 -2.31 32.37 -8.33
N LYS A 224 -1.40 31.87 -7.48
CA LYS A 224 -1.68 30.73 -6.60
C LYS A 224 -2.77 31.03 -5.56
N LYS A 225 -2.77 32.24 -4.98
CA LYS A 225 -3.74 32.63 -3.95
C LYS A 225 -5.13 32.84 -4.53
N SER A 226 -5.21 33.48 -5.70
CA SER A 226 -6.49 33.78 -6.33
C SER A 226 -7.09 32.58 -7.05
N ASN A 227 -6.28 31.80 -7.77
CA ASN A 227 -6.76 30.63 -8.50
C ASN A 227 -5.84 29.42 -8.30
N SER A 228 -5.93 28.84 -7.10
CA SER A 228 -5.12 27.68 -6.69
C SER A 228 -5.37 26.44 -7.57
N VAL A 229 -6.58 26.28 -8.11
CA VAL A 229 -6.96 25.14 -8.97
C VAL A 229 -6.25 25.21 -10.32
N ALA A 230 -6.25 26.38 -10.97
CA ALA A 230 -5.52 26.58 -12.22
C ALA A 230 -4.01 26.45 -12.02
N TYR A 231 -3.48 27.06 -10.94
CA TYR A 231 -2.07 26.96 -10.57
C TYR A 231 -1.62 25.50 -10.37
N ASP A 232 -2.40 24.71 -9.64
CA ASP A 232 -2.10 23.30 -9.38
C ASP A 232 -2.22 22.43 -10.64
N ASN A 233 -3.17 22.72 -11.53
CA ASN A 233 -3.27 22.06 -12.83
C ASN A 233 -2.04 22.33 -13.70
N ALA A 234 -1.64 23.60 -13.84
CA ALA A 234 -0.43 23.98 -14.55
C ALA A 234 0.83 23.33 -13.95
N ARG A 235 0.91 23.24 -12.61
CA ARG A 235 2.01 22.52 -11.92
C ARG A 235 1.99 21.03 -12.23
N LYS A 236 0.82 20.37 -12.20
CA LYS A 236 0.68 18.93 -12.51
C LYS A 236 1.03 18.63 -13.97
N GLN A 237 0.72 19.55 -14.88
CA GLN A 237 1.07 19.45 -16.30
C GLN A 237 2.54 19.84 -16.58
N GLY A 238 3.25 20.43 -15.61
CA GLY A 238 4.65 20.83 -15.75
C GLY A 238 4.87 22.13 -16.56
N ILE A 239 3.82 22.85 -16.92
CA ILE A 239 3.86 24.07 -17.76
C ILE A 239 3.85 25.36 -16.94
N ILE A 240 3.89 25.28 -15.60
CA ILE A 240 3.76 26.43 -14.70
C ILE A 240 4.85 27.49 -14.90
N ASP A 241 6.07 27.08 -15.26
CA ASP A 241 7.16 28.03 -15.49
C ASP A 241 7.01 28.78 -16.82
N GLU A 242 6.43 28.12 -17.83
CA GLU A 242 6.16 28.71 -19.15
C GLU A 242 5.02 29.72 -19.08
N ILE A 243 3.87 29.34 -18.52
CA ILE A 243 2.69 30.23 -18.46
C ILE A 243 2.88 31.40 -17.49
N CYS A 244 3.84 31.31 -16.57
CA CYS A 244 4.16 32.36 -15.61
C CYS A 244 5.47 33.09 -15.94
N ALA A 245 6.00 32.96 -17.16
CA ALA A 245 7.27 33.58 -17.55
C ALA A 245 7.23 35.13 -17.50
N HIS A 246 6.05 35.73 -17.71
CA HIS A 246 5.83 37.18 -17.63
C HIS A 246 5.80 37.73 -16.19
N MET A 247 5.72 36.85 -15.18
CA MET A 247 5.54 37.25 -13.80
C MET A 247 6.87 37.69 -13.16
N LYS A 248 6.86 38.85 -12.50
CA LYS A 248 8.06 39.40 -11.84
C LYS A 248 8.38 38.57 -10.59
N ILE A 249 9.62 38.06 -10.51
CA ILE A 249 10.12 37.38 -9.32
C ILE A 249 10.56 38.43 -8.29
N LYS A 250 9.77 38.67 -7.24
CA LYS A 250 10.24 39.43 -6.07
C LYS A 250 11.15 38.53 -5.21
N ARG A 251 12.47 38.58 -5.43
CA ARG A 251 13.47 38.10 -4.47
C ARG A 251 14.06 39.30 -3.73
N ARG A 252 13.83 39.39 -2.42
CA ARG A 252 14.61 40.29 -1.57
C ARG A 252 15.97 39.63 -1.38
N ARG A 253 17.03 40.22 -1.91
CA ARG A 253 18.40 39.69 -1.81
C ARG A 253 19.06 40.36 -0.61
N TRP A 254 19.46 39.57 0.37
CA TRP A 254 20.28 40.06 1.48
C TRP A 254 21.73 40.20 1.01
N THR A 255 22.36 41.27 1.47
CA THR A 255 23.81 41.47 1.46
C THR A 255 24.29 41.49 2.92
N ASP A 256 25.57 41.23 3.15
CA ASP A 256 26.15 41.27 4.50
C ASP A 256 25.83 42.59 5.22
N GLU A 257 26.02 43.73 4.53
CA GLU A 257 25.72 45.07 5.04
C GLU A 257 24.25 45.26 5.42
N THR A 258 23.32 44.86 4.54
CA THR A 258 21.89 45.04 4.78
C THR A 258 21.36 44.12 5.87
N ALA A 259 21.91 42.90 5.98
CA ALA A 259 21.57 41.96 7.03
C ALA A 259 22.07 42.43 8.40
N ILE A 260 23.30 42.96 8.48
CA ILE A 260 23.86 43.53 9.72
C ILE A 260 23.07 44.78 10.15
N LEU A 261 22.74 45.68 9.21
CA LEU A 261 21.96 46.88 9.52
C LEU A 261 20.55 46.53 10.00
N GLU A 262 19.95 45.48 9.45
CA GLU A 262 18.65 44.98 9.90
C GLU A 262 18.74 44.36 11.31
N ALA A 263 19.80 43.60 11.60
CA ALA A 263 20.02 43.00 12.93
C ALA A 263 20.14 44.05 14.05
N LYS A 264 20.72 45.22 13.75
CA LYS A 264 20.84 46.35 14.69
C LYS A 264 19.51 46.94 15.15
N LYS A 265 18.40 46.64 14.47
CA LYS A 265 17.06 47.13 14.83
C LYS A 265 16.44 46.38 16.01
N TYR A 266 16.95 45.19 16.33
CA TYR A 266 16.37 44.31 17.34
C TYR A 266 17.22 44.31 18.60
N LYS A 267 16.58 44.15 19.76
CA LYS A 267 17.25 44.14 21.07
C LYS A 267 17.92 42.79 21.34
N ASN A 268 17.31 41.70 20.89
CA ASN A 268 17.83 40.35 21.10
C ASN A 268 17.55 39.43 19.89
N ARG A 269 18.27 38.29 19.86
CA ARG A 269 18.23 37.33 18.75
C ARG A 269 16.85 36.72 18.53
N ASN A 270 16.08 36.47 19.60
CA ASN A 270 14.75 35.87 19.52
C ASN A 270 13.75 36.84 18.87
N GLU A 271 13.79 38.11 19.25
CA GLU A 271 12.97 39.17 18.67
C GLU A 271 13.23 39.31 17.15
N MET A 272 14.50 39.28 16.75
CA MET A 272 14.84 39.27 15.31
C MET A 272 14.34 38.01 14.61
N GLN A 273 14.45 36.84 15.23
CA GLN A 273 14.01 35.58 14.64
C GLN A 273 12.50 35.59 14.35
N GLU A 274 11.71 36.15 15.27
CA GLU A 274 10.25 36.27 15.12
C GLU A 274 9.85 37.30 14.06
N HIS A 275 10.50 38.47 14.04
CA HIS A 275 10.11 39.56 13.16
C HIS A 275 10.77 39.52 11.77
N ASN A 276 11.98 38.99 11.64
CA ASN A 276 12.71 38.92 10.37
C ASN A 276 13.59 37.66 10.26
N TYR A 277 12.93 36.50 10.26
CA TYR A 277 13.54 35.20 10.07
C TYR A 277 14.47 35.09 8.82
N PRO A 278 14.13 35.67 7.64
CA PRO A 278 15.01 35.59 6.47
C PRO A 278 16.37 36.26 6.67
N ALA A 279 16.41 37.45 7.30
CA ALA A 279 17.67 38.13 7.63
C ALA A 279 18.46 37.32 8.67
N PHE A 280 17.77 36.82 9.70
CA PHE A 280 18.36 35.98 10.74
C PHE A 280 19.07 34.77 10.15
N VAL A 281 18.39 33.99 9.30
CA VAL A 281 18.98 32.82 8.64
C VAL A 281 20.17 33.18 7.75
N TYR A 282 20.13 34.32 7.06
CA TYR A 282 21.24 34.78 6.23
C TYR A 282 22.51 35.00 7.09
N ILE A 283 22.38 35.70 8.21
CA ILE A 283 23.49 35.98 9.15
C ILE A 283 24.14 34.68 9.63
N TYR A 284 23.36 33.66 10.00
CA TYR A 284 23.90 32.37 10.45
C TYR A 284 24.58 31.60 9.32
N ARG A 285 24.01 31.61 8.11
CA ARG A 285 24.58 30.89 6.95
C ARG A 285 25.87 31.51 6.44
N HIS A 286 26.01 32.81 6.57
CA HIS A 286 27.19 33.58 6.16
C HIS A 286 28.17 33.82 7.31
N ASN A 287 27.95 33.20 8.47
CA ASN A 287 28.82 33.29 9.64
C ASN A 287 29.07 34.74 10.12
N LEU A 288 28.06 35.61 10.02
CA LEU A 288 28.12 37.03 10.41
C LEU A 288 27.63 37.25 11.85
N VAL A 289 27.41 36.18 12.61
CA VAL A 289 26.76 36.17 13.94
C VAL A 289 27.46 37.12 14.90
N ASP A 290 28.79 37.08 14.96
CA ASP A 290 29.58 37.88 15.91
C ASP A 290 29.49 39.38 15.61
N ILE A 291 29.46 39.74 14.32
CA ILE A 291 29.39 41.15 13.87
C ILE A 291 27.96 41.68 13.96
N ALA A 292 26.98 40.90 13.48
CA ALA A 292 25.58 41.31 13.40
C ALA A 292 24.90 41.39 14.77
N PHE A 293 25.38 40.62 15.76
CA PHE A 293 24.81 40.55 17.11
C PHE A 293 25.74 41.08 18.20
N ALA A 294 26.81 41.79 17.86
CA ALA A 294 27.76 42.36 18.82
C ALA A 294 27.09 43.26 19.87
N HIS A 295 26.02 43.97 19.48
CA HIS A 295 25.26 44.88 20.35
C HIS A 295 24.22 44.18 21.24
N MET A 296 23.99 42.88 21.04
CA MET A 296 22.98 42.13 21.77
C MET A 296 23.64 41.42 22.96
N GLU A 297 23.34 41.86 24.19
CA GLU A 297 23.79 41.16 25.40
C GLU A 297 23.27 39.72 25.41
N THR A 298 24.17 38.76 25.61
CA THR A 298 23.78 37.37 25.90
C THR A 298 23.19 37.34 27.30
N THR A 299 21.90 37.06 27.44
CA THR A 299 21.30 36.78 28.75
C THR A 299 22.09 35.61 29.38
N GLN A 300 22.94 35.90 30.37
CA GLN A 300 23.80 34.93 31.01
C GLN A 300 22.92 33.82 31.62
N LYS A 301 22.88 32.65 30.97
CA LYS A 301 22.18 31.47 31.46
C LYS A 301 23.18 30.62 32.24
N TRP A 302 23.03 30.62 33.56
CA TRP A 302 23.68 29.72 34.52
C TRP A 302 25.22 29.70 34.48
N THR A 303 25.88 30.18 35.54
CA THR A 303 27.29 29.83 35.73
C THR A 303 27.42 28.38 36.23
N ILE A 304 28.61 27.80 36.09
CA ILE A 304 28.89 26.45 36.61
C ILE A 304 28.65 26.39 38.13
N ASP A 305 28.96 27.48 38.84
CA ASP A 305 28.83 27.54 40.29
C ASP A 305 27.36 27.70 40.72
N ASP A 306 26.57 28.52 40.02
CA ASP A 306 25.12 28.58 40.23
C ASP A 306 24.47 27.19 40.03
N ALA A 307 24.91 26.44 39.02
CA ALA A 307 24.38 25.11 38.73
C ALA A 307 24.75 24.08 39.80
N LYS A 308 25.92 24.21 40.44
CA LYS A 308 26.31 23.37 41.60
C LYS A 308 25.48 23.71 42.83
N GLU A 309 25.27 24.99 43.11
CA GLU A 309 24.41 25.43 44.24
C GLU A 309 22.97 24.95 44.06
N GLU A 310 22.45 25.05 42.84
CA GLU A 310 21.12 24.54 42.51
C GLU A 310 21.03 23.02 42.66
N ALA A 311 22.07 22.27 42.30
CA ALA A 311 22.11 20.82 42.51
C ALA A 311 21.97 20.44 44.00
N LEU A 312 22.53 21.22 44.93
CA LEU A 312 22.44 20.97 46.38
C LEU A 312 21.01 21.04 46.93
N ARG A 313 20.06 21.62 46.19
CA ARG A 313 18.65 21.75 46.61
C ARG A 313 17.83 20.47 46.42
N PHE A 314 18.40 19.44 45.78
CA PHE A 314 17.67 18.23 45.40
C PHE A 314 18.25 16.98 46.04
N ASP A 315 17.38 16.16 46.63
CA ASP A 315 17.80 14.91 47.27
C ASP A 315 18.10 13.77 46.28
N THR A 316 17.60 13.86 45.03
CA THR A 316 17.77 12.81 44.02
C THR A 316 18.07 13.39 42.64
N ARG A 317 18.90 12.69 41.87
CA ARG A 317 19.28 13.08 40.49
C ARG A 317 18.06 13.20 39.56
N SER A 318 17.04 12.36 39.77
CA SER A 318 15.81 12.41 38.99
C SER A 318 14.97 13.67 39.25
N LEU A 319 14.91 14.14 40.50
CA LEU A 319 14.24 15.40 40.85
C LEU A 319 15.02 16.59 40.28
N PHE A 320 16.35 16.59 40.43
CA PHE A 320 17.22 17.64 39.87
C PHE A 320 17.06 17.77 38.36
N HIS A 321 17.12 16.66 37.61
CA HIS A 321 16.90 16.66 36.16
C HIS A 321 15.52 17.20 35.76
N LYS A 322 14.47 16.87 36.53
CA LYS A 322 13.09 17.24 36.20
C LYS A 322 12.78 18.71 36.50
N GLN A 323 13.28 19.23 37.62
CA GLN A 323 12.94 20.57 38.09
C GLN A 323 13.94 21.63 37.62
N SER A 324 15.22 21.28 37.47
CA SER A 324 16.28 22.22 37.05
C SER A 324 17.10 21.64 35.87
N PRO A 325 16.47 21.40 34.70
CA PRO A 325 17.09 20.72 33.56
C PRO A 325 18.29 21.48 32.96
N TYR A 326 18.24 22.82 32.95
CA TYR A 326 19.33 23.63 32.39
C TYR A 326 20.63 23.52 33.21
N ALA A 327 20.52 23.61 34.54
CA ALA A 327 21.65 23.40 35.46
C ALA A 327 22.18 21.95 35.36
N TYR A 328 21.27 20.98 35.30
CA TYR A 328 21.63 19.57 35.12
C TYR A 328 22.45 19.34 33.83
N HIS A 329 21.96 19.83 32.69
CA HIS A 329 22.65 19.66 31.41
C HIS A 329 23.95 20.45 31.34
N LEU A 330 24.03 21.63 31.97
CA LEU A 330 25.27 22.38 32.06
C LEU A 330 26.35 21.57 32.79
N LEU A 331 26.03 20.97 33.94
CA LEU A 331 26.97 20.12 34.68
C LEU A 331 27.32 18.85 33.92
N TRP A 332 26.36 18.23 33.21
CA TRP A 332 26.62 17.05 32.38
C TRP A 332 27.58 17.37 31.23
N ASN A 333 27.30 18.40 30.44
CA ASN A 333 28.13 18.75 29.28
C ASN A 333 29.57 19.12 29.67
N ASN A 334 29.77 19.58 30.91
CA ASN A 334 31.10 19.88 31.47
C ASN A 334 31.71 18.71 32.27
N GLY A 335 31.06 17.54 32.34
CA GLY A 335 31.57 16.37 33.08
C GLY A 335 31.58 16.52 34.60
N LEU A 336 30.88 17.52 35.14
CA LEU A 336 30.82 17.84 36.58
C LEU A 336 29.57 17.28 37.27
N LEU A 337 28.68 16.61 36.54
CA LEU A 337 27.42 16.12 37.06
C LEU A 337 27.59 15.14 38.23
N ASP A 338 28.56 14.22 38.14
CA ASP A 338 28.75 13.22 39.18
C ASP A 338 29.28 13.80 40.49
N SER A 339 30.19 14.78 40.42
CA SER A 339 30.70 15.45 41.63
C SER A 339 29.62 16.34 42.27
N ALA A 340 28.88 17.10 41.46
CA ALA A 340 27.79 17.96 41.92
C ALA A 340 26.63 17.15 42.54
N CYS A 341 26.32 15.97 41.99
CA CYS A 341 25.24 15.11 42.45
C CYS A 341 25.71 13.98 43.39
N SER A 342 26.86 14.13 44.05
CA SER A 342 27.46 13.10 44.92
C SER A 342 26.69 12.88 46.23
N HIS A 343 26.03 13.93 46.74
CA HIS A 343 25.22 13.92 47.95
C HIS A 343 23.82 13.29 47.76
N MET A 344 23.40 13.07 46.50
CA MET A 344 22.04 12.64 46.17
C MET A 344 21.84 11.14 46.40
N LYS A 345 20.71 10.76 47.00
CA LYS A 345 20.35 9.36 47.25
C LYS A 345 20.11 8.63 45.93
N ILE A 346 20.76 7.47 45.78
CA ILE A 346 20.48 6.54 44.69
C ILE A 346 19.26 5.69 45.07
N CYS A 347 18.07 6.07 44.61
CA CYS A 347 16.87 5.24 44.79
C CYS A 347 16.91 4.04 43.83
N ARG A 348 17.55 2.94 44.23
CA ARG A 348 17.35 1.62 43.60
C ARG A 348 16.23 0.92 44.36
N GLU A 349 15.19 0.51 43.65
CA GLU A 349 14.13 -0.31 44.23
C GLU A 349 14.69 -1.71 44.45
N ASP A 350 14.97 -2.07 45.70
CA ASP A 350 15.56 -3.37 46.03
C ASP A 350 14.52 -4.48 45.85
N TRP A 351 14.92 -5.50 45.08
CA TRP A 351 14.11 -6.69 44.84
C TRP A 351 14.60 -7.81 45.74
N THR A 352 13.71 -8.33 46.58
CA THR A 352 13.93 -9.56 47.34
C THR A 352 13.22 -10.73 46.66
N ILE A 353 13.72 -11.95 46.87
CA ILE A 353 13.10 -13.17 46.31
C ILE A 353 11.66 -13.31 46.82
N ASP A 354 11.39 -12.96 48.08
CA ASP A 354 10.05 -13.05 48.68
C ASP A 354 9.06 -12.06 48.05
N LYS A 355 9.49 -10.82 47.80
CA LYS A 355 8.67 -9.83 47.08
C LYS A 355 8.33 -10.30 45.66
N ILE A 356 9.29 -10.91 44.96
CA ILE A 356 9.05 -11.49 43.62
C ILE A 356 8.03 -12.63 43.72
N ARG A 357 8.15 -13.50 44.73
CA ARG A 357 7.25 -14.64 44.95
C ARG A 357 5.83 -14.17 45.25
N GLU A 358 5.64 -13.18 46.11
CA GLU A 358 4.33 -12.62 46.45
C GLU A 358 3.62 -12.05 45.22
N ILE A 359 4.35 -11.30 44.37
CA ILE A 359 3.80 -10.76 43.11
C ILE A 359 3.47 -11.89 42.14
N ALA A 360 4.36 -12.89 42.01
CA ALA A 360 4.15 -14.01 41.11
C ALA A 360 2.93 -14.87 41.51
N LEU A 361 2.61 -15.02 42.80
CA LEU A 361 1.43 -15.75 43.27
C LEU A 361 0.10 -15.17 42.78
N LYS A 362 0.07 -13.89 42.37
CA LYS A 362 -1.14 -13.25 41.81
C LYS A 362 -1.52 -13.76 40.42
N TYR A 363 -0.65 -14.51 39.75
CA TYR A 363 -0.82 -14.93 38.37
C TYR A 363 -0.89 -16.45 38.21
N ASN A 364 -1.84 -16.90 37.38
CA ASN A 364 -2.04 -18.32 37.07
C ASN A 364 -1.24 -18.80 35.84
N ASN A 365 -0.69 -17.87 35.05
CA ASN A 365 0.12 -18.20 33.87
C ASN A 365 1.27 -17.20 33.68
N ILE A 366 2.36 -17.68 33.07
CA ILE A 366 3.61 -16.92 32.89
C ILE A 366 3.42 -15.72 31.94
N LYS A 367 2.48 -15.82 30.99
CA LYS A 367 2.24 -14.76 30.00
C LYS A 367 1.67 -13.51 30.67
N ASP A 368 0.74 -13.68 31.60
CA ASP A 368 0.12 -12.59 32.34
C ASP A 368 1.09 -11.98 33.35
N PHE A 369 1.87 -12.82 34.06
CA PHE A 369 2.94 -12.35 34.95
C PHE A 369 3.94 -11.44 34.20
N LYS A 370 4.38 -11.86 33.00
CA LYS A 370 5.28 -11.05 32.17
C LYS A 370 4.63 -9.75 31.68
N LYS A 371 3.35 -9.79 31.32
CA LYS A 371 2.63 -8.65 30.70
C LYS A 371 2.31 -7.57 31.72
N TYR A 372 1.80 -7.96 32.89
CA TYR A 372 1.28 -7.01 33.88
C TYR A 372 2.34 -6.63 34.92
N ASP A 373 3.27 -7.53 35.26
CA ASP A 373 4.34 -7.27 36.23
C ASP A 373 5.74 -7.52 35.64
N MET A 374 6.04 -6.79 34.56
CA MET A 374 7.30 -6.94 33.81
C MET A 374 8.55 -6.69 34.68
N LYS A 375 8.51 -5.74 35.63
CA LYS A 375 9.65 -5.47 36.52
C LYS A 375 9.96 -6.66 37.44
N ALA A 376 8.93 -7.26 38.06
CA ALA A 376 9.08 -8.43 38.91
C ALA A 376 9.52 -9.66 38.10
N TYR A 377 8.96 -9.83 36.90
CA TYR A 377 9.39 -10.86 35.95
C TYR A 377 10.88 -10.70 35.60
N MET A 378 11.36 -9.50 35.25
CA MET A 378 12.77 -9.27 34.95
C MET A 378 13.67 -9.43 36.17
N ALA A 379 13.23 -9.01 37.36
CA ALA A 379 13.94 -9.27 38.60
C ALA A 379 14.12 -10.78 38.81
N SER A 380 13.09 -11.60 38.57
CA SER A 380 13.21 -13.06 38.71
C SER A 380 14.27 -13.71 37.79
N PHE A 381 14.54 -13.11 36.61
CA PHE A 381 15.67 -13.52 35.76
C PHE A 381 17.01 -13.11 36.35
N LYS A 382 17.11 -11.87 36.85
CA LYS A 382 18.32 -11.32 37.47
C LYS A 382 18.76 -12.13 38.70
N TYR A 383 17.80 -12.49 39.56
CA TYR A 383 18.03 -13.29 40.77
C TYR A 383 17.96 -14.81 40.52
N LYS A 384 17.82 -15.24 39.27
CA LYS A 384 17.77 -16.66 38.85
C LYS A 384 16.69 -17.52 39.54
N CYS A 385 15.66 -16.90 40.11
CA CYS A 385 14.58 -17.59 40.84
C CYS A 385 13.29 -17.78 40.01
N LEU A 386 13.28 -17.41 38.72
CA LEU A 386 12.11 -17.52 37.84
C LEU A 386 11.44 -18.90 37.88
N LYS A 387 12.22 -19.99 37.82
CA LYS A 387 11.67 -21.35 37.80
C LYS A 387 10.87 -21.64 39.08
N ASP A 388 11.35 -21.17 40.22
CA ASP A 388 10.76 -21.44 41.53
C ASP A 388 9.49 -20.58 41.72
N VAL A 389 9.58 -19.28 41.42
CA VAL A 389 8.44 -18.35 41.57
C VAL A 389 7.34 -18.55 40.53
N THR A 390 7.60 -19.29 39.45
CA THR A 390 6.61 -19.61 38.40
C THR A 390 6.20 -21.08 38.37
N SER A 391 6.56 -21.86 39.40
CA SER A 391 6.28 -23.30 39.49
C SER A 391 4.78 -23.62 39.50
N HIS A 392 3.96 -22.76 40.11
CA HIS A 392 2.49 -22.88 40.14
C HIS A 392 1.80 -22.41 38.85
N MET A 393 2.53 -21.74 37.95
CA MET A 393 1.95 -21.13 36.76
C MET A 393 1.83 -22.12 35.59
N LYS A 394 0.66 -22.16 34.96
CA LYS A 394 0.45 -22.95 33.75
C LYS A 394 1.27 -22.39 32.59
N ARG A 395 2.09 -23.24 31.97
CA ARG A 395 2.76 -22.94 30.70
C ARG A 395 1.80 -23.24 29.57
N LEU A 396 1.25 -22.21 28.92
CA LEU A 396 0.40 -22.34 27.73
C LEU A 396 1.18 -22.75 26.46
N VAL A 397 2.39 -23.33 26.62
CA VAL A 397 3.24 -23.77 25.51
C VAL A 397 3.19 -25.29 25.47
N GLN A 398 2.80 -25.84 24.32
CA GLN A 398 2.78 -27.28 24.11
C GLN A 398 4.20 -27.86 24.30
N PRO A 399 4.34 -29.04 24.94
CA PRO A 399 5.64 -29.63 25.25
C PRO A 399 6.49 -29.89 23.99
N LYS A 400 7.81 -29.94 24.16
CA LYS A 400 8.75 -30.21 23.05
C LYS A 400 8.41 -31.58 22.45
N GLY A 401 8.15 -31.64 21.14
CA GLY A 401 7.73 -32.86 20.46
C GLY A 401 6.21 -33.10 20.41
N PHE A 402 5.38 -32.18 20.92
CA PHE A 402 3.92 -32.29 20.84
C PHE A 402 3.39 -32.44 19.41
N TYR A 403 4.02 -31.76 18.45
CA TYR A 403 3.68 -31.83 17.03
C TYR A 403 4.44 -32.98 16.37
N THR A 404 3.77 -34.12 16.20
CA THR A 404 4.24 -35.26 15.41
C THR A 404 3.64 -35.23 14.00
N LEU A 405 4.26 -35.94 13.05
CA LEU A 405 3.73 -36.04 11.68
C LEU A 405 2.30 -36.60 11.68
N GLU A 406 2.03 -37.62 12.48
CA GLU A 406 0.71 -38.26 12.63
C GLU A 406 -0.34 -37.26 13.11
N LYS A 407 -0.07 -36.54 14.21
CA LYS A 407 -1.00 -35.53 14.74
C LYS A 407 -1.23 -34.38 13.75
N CYS A 408 -0.19 -33.97 13.02
CA CYS A 408 -0.34 -32.96 11.97
C CYS A 408 -1.18 -33.47 10.79
N LYS A 409 -1.08 -34.76 10.43
CA LYS A 409 -1.93 -35.39 9.41
C LYS A 409 -3.39 -35.48 9.87
N GLU A 410 -3.63 -36.00 11.08
CA GLU A 410 -4.97 -36.09 11.68
C GLU A 410 -5.66 -34.72 11.74
N GLU A 411 -4.93 -33.68 12.18
CA GLU A 411 -5.48 -32.34 12.24
C GLU A 411 -5.74 -31.76 10.85
N ALA A 412 -4.85 -32.03 9.90
CA ALA A 412 -5.01 -31.58 8.51
C ALA A 412 -6.21 -32.26 7.82
N LEU A 413 -6.56 -33.51 8.15
CA LEU A 413 -7.73 -34.21 7.61
C LEU A 413 -9.07 -33.49 7.90
N LYS A 414 -9.12 -32.64 8.94
CA LYS A 414 -10.30 -31.84 9.27
C LYS A 414 -10.59 -30.72 8.26
N TYR A 415 -9.66 -30.42 7.35
CA TYR A 415 -9.75 -29.29 6.43
C TYR A 415 -9.66 -29.74 4.98
N GLN A 416 -10.45 -29.09 4.12
CA GLN A 416 -10.53 -29.44 2.69
C GLN A 416 -9.46 -28.73 1.83
N THR A 417 -8.99 -27.57 2.28
CA THR A 417 -7.97 -26.77 1.57
C THR A 417 -6.82 -26.36 2.49
N LYS A 418 -5.64 -26.17 1.89
CA LYS A 418 -4.44 -25.72 2.60
C LYS A 418 -4.65 -24.36 3.30
N LYS A 419 -5.47 -23.48 2.71
CA LYS A 419 -5.83 -22.19 3.30
C LYS A 419 -6.71 -22.37 4.54
N ASP A 420 -7.66 -23.29 4.50
CA ASP A 420 -8.53 -23.57 5.63
C ASP A 420 -7.76 -24.23 6.78
N PHE A 421 -6.80 -25.11 6.47
CA PHE A 421 -5.89 -25.67 7.48
C PHE A 421 -5.02 -24.59 8.13
N MET A 422 -4.48 -23.66 7.34
CA MET A 422 -3.70 -22.53 7.85
C MET A 422 -4.52 -21.62 8.77
N LEU A 423 -5.78 -21.34 8.43
CA LEU A 423 -6.63 -20.44 9.21
C LEU A 423 -7.26 -21.14 10.43
N GLY A 424 -7.69 -22.38 10.28
CA GLY A 424 -8.36 -23.15 11.33
C GLY A 424 -7.41 -23.74 12.36
N SER A 425 -6.20 -24.13 11.93
CA SER A 425 -5.19 -24.76 12.80
C SER A 425 -3.78 -24.22 12.53
N PRO A 426 -3.53 -22.92 12.75
CA PRO A 426 -2.28 -22.25 12.38
C PRO A 426 -1.04 -22.88 13.03
N ARG A 427 -1.14 -23.34 14.28
CA ARG A 427 0.01 -23.94 14.97
C ARG A 427 0.43 -25.31 14.40
N PHE A 428 -0.54 -26.11 13.94
CA PHE A 428 -0.27 -27.38 13.27
C PHE A 428 0.24 -27.14 11.85
N TYR A 429 -0.32 -26.17 11.14
CA TYR A 429 0.17 -25.73 9.84
C TYR A 429 1.63 -25.26 9.91
N ASP A 430 1.97 -24.40 10.89
CA ASP A 430 3.33 -23.90 11.09
C ASP A 430 4.31 -25.01 11.51
N ALA A 431 3.87 -25.96 12.34
CA ALA A 431 4.66 -27.13 12.68
C ALA A 431 4.94 -27.98 11.43
N ALA A 432 3.91 -28.30 10.63
CA ALA A 432 4.07 -29.04 9.39
C ALA A 432 4.98 -28.31 8.39
N HIS A 433 4.90 -26.97 8.30
CA HIS A 433 5.79 -26.18 7.44
C HIS A 433 7.24 -26.20 7.94
N ARG A 434 7.46 -26.00 9.24
CA ARG A 434 8.80 -25.99 9.87
C ARG A 434 9.52 -27.33 9.74
N PHE A 435 8.80 -28.44 9.87
CA PHE A 435 9.35 -29.79 9.72
C PHE A 435 9.28 -30.33 8.28
N LYS A 436 8.86 -29.50 7.30
CA LYS A 436 8.69 -29.87 5.89
C LYS A 436 7.72 -31.04 5.65
N TRP A 437 6.75 -31.22 6.55
CA TRP A 437 5.66 -32.19 6.44
C TRP A 437 4.42 -31.64 5.76
N ILE A 438 4.44 -30.36 5.35
CA ILE A 438 3.24 -29.69 4.84
C ILE A 438 2.66 -30.38 3.59
N ASP A 439 3.51 -30.93 2.74
CA ASP A 439 3.04 -31.66 1.56
C ASP A 439 2.41 -33.00 1.97
N LEU A 440 3.03 -33.72 2.90
CA LEU A 440 2.51 -34.98 3.46
C LEU A 440 1.21 -34.80 4.25
N CYS A 441 1.04 -33.68 4.96
CA CYS A 441 -0.17 -33.39 5.74
C CYS A 441 -1.32 -32.91 4.84
N CYS A 442 -1.01 -32.36 3.67
CA CYS A 442 -1.98 -31.79 2.75
C CYS A 442 -2.17 -32.61 1.46
N GLU A 443 -1.77 -33.89 1.42
CA GLU A 443 -1.91 -34.77 0.25
C GLU A 443 -3.36 -34.88 -0.24
N HIS A 444 -4.33 -34.91 0.69
CA HIS A 444 -5.77 -34.97 0.39
C HIS A 444 -6.38 -33.63 -0.02
N MET A 445 -5.66 -32.52 0.16
CA MET A 445 -6.19 -31.18 -0.08
C MET A 445 -5.97 -30.76 -1.53
N LYS A 446 -7.04 -30.34 -2.21
CA LYS A 446 -6.97 -29.83 -3.59
C LYS A 446 -6.04 -28.61 -3.64
N LYS A 447 -4.95 -28.70 -4.42
CA LYS A 447 -4.05 -27.57 -4.67
C LYS A 447 -4.84 -26.45 -5.36
N SER A 448 -5.06 -25.33 -4.69
CA SER A 448 -5.40 -24.10 -5.41
C SER A 448 -4.22 -23.78 -6.31
N ASN A 449 -4.41 -23.78 -7.63
CA ASN A 449 -3.42 -23.26 -8.58
C ASN A 449 -3.25 -21.75 -8.32
N GLY A 450 -2.50 -21.42 -7.26
CA GLY A 450 -2.09 -20.08 -6.93
C GLY A 450 -1.16 -19.60 -8.01
N ASN A 451 -1.52 -18.48 -8.63
CA ASN A 451 -0.74 -17.77 -9.63
C ASN A 451 0.72 -17.59 -9.15
N ASN A 452 1.61 -18.44 -9.64
CA ASN A 452 2.99 -18.05 -9.84
C ASN A 452 2.99 -16.95 -10.90
N PHE A 453 2.89 -15.69 -10.48
CA PHE A 453 3.36 -14.56 -11.27
C PHE A 453 4.89 -14.65 -11.37
N SER A 454 5.36 -15.63 -12.16
CA SER A 454 6.72 -15.62 -12.67
C SER A 454 6.84 -14.39 -13.55
N LYS A 455 7.80 -13.52 -13.25
CA LYS A 455 8.27 -12.42 -14.11
C LYS A 455 8.40 -12.91 -15.56
N LYS A 456 7.36 -12.73 -16.38
CA LYS A 456 7.48 -12.77 -17.84
C LYS A 456 8.02 -11.40 -18.24
N GLU A 457 9.18 -11.37 -18.88
CA GLU A 457 9.72 -10.15 -19.47
C GLU A 457 8.66 -9.54 -20.38
N LYS A 458 8.22 -8.33 -20.01
CA LYS A 458 7.15 -7.58 -20.67
C LYS A 458 7.57 -7.06 -22.05
N TRP A 459 8.88 -7.06 -22.33
CA TRP A 459 9.50 -6.44 -23.50
C TRP A 459 10.24 -7.48 -24.33
N ASN A 460 9.96 -7.53 -25.61
CA ASN A 460 10.60 -8.35 -26.63
C ASN A 460 11.04 -7.44 -27.79
N HIS A 461 11.86 -7.94 -28.71
CA HIS A 461 12.46 -7.11 -29.76
C HIS A 461 11.41 -6.31 -30.57
N ASN A 462 10.34 -6.97 -31.02
CA ASN A 462 9.30 -6.34 -31.84
C ASN A 462 8.50 -5.27 -31.08
N ASN A 463 8.13 -5.53 -29.83
CA ASN A 463 7.33 -4.57 -29.06
C ASN A 463 8.15 -3.36 -28.57
N ILE A 464 9.47 -3.48 -28.51
CA ILE A 464 10.38 -2.35 -28.28
C ILE A 464 10.42 -1.46 -29.52
N ILE A 465 10.48 -2.04 -30.73
CA ILE A 465 10.45 -1.29 -32.00
C ILE A 465 9.10 -0.58 -32.17
N GLU A 466 7.97 -1.27 -31.98
CA GLU A 466 6.64 -0.65 -32.04
C GLU A 466 6.46 0.49 -31.03
N ALA A 467 7.08 0.38 -29.85
CA ALA A 467 7.04 1.43 -28.86
C ALA A 467 7.95 2.62 -29.25
N ALA A 468 9.06 2.37 -29.92
CA ALA A 468 10.03 3.37 -30.37
C ALA A 468 9.52 4.19 -31.57
N LEU A 469 8.77 3.57 -32.50
CA LEU A 469 8.17 4.22 -33.68
C LEU A 469 7.13 5.31 -33.33
N LYS A 470 6.70 5.41 -32.07
CA LYS A 470 5.74 6.44 -31.61
C LYS A 470 6.39 7.77 -31.24
N TYR A 471 7.71 7.86 -31.38
CA TYR A 471 8.50 9.02 -30.98
C TYR A 471 9.46 9.35 -32.09
N ASP A 472 9.77 10.63 -32.26
CA ASP A 472 10.59 11.12 -33.38
C ASP A 472 12.07 11.17 -33.03
N SER A 473 12.41 10.99 -31.75
CA SER A 473 13.80 10.96 -31.30
C SER A 473 14.02 10.03 -30.11
N LYS A 474 15.29 9.64 -29.95
CA LYS A 474 15.76 8.86 -28.79
C LYS A 474 15.46 9.54 -27.45
N ASP A 475 15.59 10.86 -27.38
CA ASP A 475 15.40 11.61 -26.14
C ASP A 475 13.91 11.66 -25.75
N GLU A 476 13.01 11.78 -26.73
CA GLU A 476 11.57 11.63 -26.49
C GLU A 476 11.19 10.22 -26.06
N PHE A 477 11.71 9.19 -26.74
CA PHE A 477 11.47 7.80 -26.36
C PHE A 477 11.95 7.51 -24.93
N ARG A 478 13.11 8.04 -24.53
CA ARG A 478 13.62 7.93 -23.17
C ARG A 478 12.75 8.66 -22.15
N LYS A 479 12.28 9.87 -22.48
CA LYS A 479 11.50 10.73 -21.58
C LYS A 479 10.07 10.21 -21.38
N TYR A 480 9.41 9.79 -22.44
CA TYR A 480 7.99 9.43 -22.43
C TYR A 480 7.74 7.92 -22.35
N ASN A 481 8.73 7.06 -22.65
CA ASN A 481 8.62 5.61 -22.51
C ASN A 481 9.89 4.97 -21.93
N TYR A 482 10.28 5.43 -20.73
CA TYR A 482 11.48 4.99 -20.03
C TYR A 482 11.58 3.47 -19.83
N ALA A 483 10.45 2.78 -19.63
CA ALA A 483 10.42 1.33 -19.42
C ALA A 483 10.81 0.55 -20.69
N ALA A 484 10.33 0.97 -21.86
CA ALA A 484 10.73 0.39 -23.15
C ALA A 484 12.19 0.76 -23.48
N TYR A 485 12.62 1.99 -23.17
CA TYR A 485 14.00 2.43 -23.35
C TYR A 485 15.01 1.60 -22.53
N ILE A 486 14.72 1.29 -21.27
CA ILE A 486 15.57 0.41 -20.44
C ILE A 486 15.61 -1.01 -21.00
N ALA A 487 14.48 -1.53 -21.49
CA ALA A 487 14.44 -2.82 -22.16
C ALA A 487 15.27 -2.82 -23.45
N ALA A 488 15.16 -1.77 -24.28
CA ALA A 488 15.97 -1.59 -25.48
C ALA A 488 17.48 -1.56 -25.16
N ASN A 489 17.88 -0.89 -24.08
CA ASN A 489 19.26 -0.90 -23.59
C ASN A 489 19.71 -2.31 -23.17
N LYS A 490 18.87 -3.04 -22.44
CA LYS A 490 19.15 -4.42 -22.01
C LYS A 490 19.30 -5.38 -23.21
N HIS A 491 18.50 -5.16 -24.26
CA HIS A 491 18.55 -5.91 -25.52
C HIS A 491 19.57 -5.36 -26.52
N LYS A 492 20.34 -4.32 -26.16
CA LYS A 492 21.35 -3.65 -27.01
C LYS A 492 20.80 -3.09 -28.34
N MET A 493 19.53 -2.69 -28.36
CA MET A 493 18.82 -2.22 -29.56
C MET A 493 18.91 -0.69 -29.78
N ILE A 494 19.55 0.07 -28.89
CA ILE A 494 19.54 1.54 -28.98
C ILE A 494 20.15 2.05 -30.30
N LYS A 495 21.23 1.44 -30.79
CA LYS A 495 21.86 1.84 -32.06
C LYS A 495 20.99 1.57 -33.28
N GLU A 496 20.21 0.48 -33.24
CA GLU A 496 19.27 0.10 -34.29
C GLU A 496 18.09 1.08 -34.32
N LEU A 497 17.54 1.42 -33.14
CA LEU A 497 16.48 2.43 -33.03
C LEU A 497 16.96 3.84 -33.43
N GLU A 498 18.22 4.18 -33.16
CA GLU A 498 18.83 5.44 -33.61
C GLU A 498 18.92 5.58 -35.13
N GLN A 499 18.97 4.46 -35.87
CA GLN A 499 18.89 4.51 -37.34
C GLN A 499 17.45 4.78 -37.81
N LEU A 500 16.44 4.23 -37.10
CA LEU A 500 15.03 4.45 -37.42
C LEU A 500 14.62 5.93 -37.27
N TRP A 501 15.11 6.62 -36.24
CA TRP A 501 14.85 8.05 -36.02
C TRP A 501 15.70 8.99 -36.89
N LYS A 502 16.62 8.46 -37.69
CA LYS A 502 17.34 9.25 -38.71
C LYS A 502 16.73 9.12 -40.10
N SER A 503 15.84 8.15 -40.30
CA SER A 503 15.15 7.87 -41.57
C SER A 503 13.74 8.47 -41.67
N HIS A 504 13.30 9.15 -40.61
CA HIS A 504 12.13 10.03 -40.57
C HIS A 504 12.64 11.44 -40.26
#